data_AF-A0A9P7E611-F1
#
_entry.id   AF-A0A9P7E611-F1
#
_cell.length_a   1.000
_cell.length_b   1.000
_cell.length_c   1.000
_cell.angle_alpha   90.00
_cell.angle_beta   90.00
_cell.angle_gamma   90.00
#
_symmetry.space_group_name_H-M   'P 1'
#
loop_
_entity.id
_entity.type
_entity.pdbx_description
1 polymer ?
#
loop_
_entity_poly.entity_id
_entity_poly.type
_entity_poly.pdbx_seq_one_letter_code
_entity_poly.pdbx_strand_id
1 'polypeptide(L)'
;MHLYFPQFAFTALDHTVHFFRTLASSTGTDKHFEGSANNFNAQLAIIGPTQVGGLLSAASFGCLACQSYLYFARFTSDGFALKTTVSAITLIQLGQFICVISTLWTMTVSTYGDPSQLSVLPLMADLSLLLSGFTVFIAQSFYAFRLWKLTRSIFLPVFCEMISVVAYTSMVVLSSRAISMTDLTTFINSQTVLIALSWMARGVCDLTTTVGVAWSLKKRRVSDFNTVTMVDRLIYWTLETALINSLISIVTTILFVLQKQNFVWFGVLLIWPNVVGNCLFASLNRRLLLQETRRASGGDIQRRGSSSNTICFRAGATQS
;
A
#
# COMPACT_ATOMS: atom_id res chain seq x y z
N MET A 1 -8.39 15.77 8.98
CA MET A 1 -7.34 14.75 8.72
C MET A 1 -7.80 13.60 7.79
N HIS A 2 -9.10 13.30 7.64
CA HIS A 2 -9.56 12.05 7.00
C HIS A 2 -9.65 12.01 5.46
N LEU A 3 -9.47 13.13 4.76
CA LEU A 3 -9.44 13.21 3.30
C LEU A 3 -8.02 13.24 2.70
N TYR A 4 -7.00 13.38 3.55
CA TYR A 4 -5.66 13.68 3.08
C TYR A 4 -4.79 12.45 2.88
N PHE A 5 -5.09 11.26 3.41
CA PHE A 5 -4.12 10.17 3.35
C PHE A 5 -3.89 9.54 1.96
N PRO A 6 -4.91 9.22 1.13
CA PRO A 6 -4.64 8.74 -0.23
C PRO A 6 -4.03 9.85 -1.10
N GLN A 7 -4.47 11.10 -0.91
CA GLN A 7 -3.84 12.27 -1.54
C GLN A 7 -2.38 12.42 -1.09
N PHE A 8 -2.09 12.25 0.20
CA PHE A 8 -0.77 12.35 0.81
C PHE A 8 0.11 11.18 0.44
N ALA A 9 -0.42 9.96 0.33
CA ALA A 9 0.30 8.80 -0.16
C ALA A 9 0.64 9.00 -1.65
N PHE A 10 -0.30 9.52 -2.44
CA PHE A 10 -0.07 9.86 -3.86
C PHE A 10 0.95 10.99 -4.00
N THR A 11 0.82 12.07 -3.24
CA THR A 11 1.74 13.21 -3.23
C THR A 11 3.10 12.84 -2.66
N ALA A 12 3.17 12.06 -1.58
CA ALA A 12 4.43 11.56 -1.02
C ALA A 12 5.11 10.61 -1.99
N LEU A 13 4.37 9.72 -2.66
CA LEU A 13 4.92 8.81 -3.65
C LEU A 13 5.36 9.55 -4.92
N ASP A 14 4.60 10.54 -5.39
CA ASP A 14 4.95 11.39 -6.53
C ASP A 14 6.19 12.24 -6.22
N HIS A 15 6.28 12.83 -5.02
CA HIS A 15 7.49 13.50 -4.55
C HIS A 15 8.66 12.52 -4.37
N THR A 16 8.41 11.29 -3.94
CA THR A 16 9.46 10.26 -3.80
C THR A 16 10.00 9.86 -5.16
N VAL A 17 9.12 9.58 -6.12
CA VAL A 17 9.48 9.22 -7.50
C VAL A 17 10.16 10.40 -8.20
N HIS A 18 9.66 11.62 -8.04
CA HIS A 18 10.27 12.81 -8.61
C HIS A 18 11.65 13.09 -7.99
N PHE A 19 11.77 13.02 -6.66
CA PHE A 19 13.04 13.20 -5.95
C PHE A 19 14.07 12.15 -6.39
N PHE A 20 13.65 10.88 -6.51
CA PHE A 20 14.53 9.83 -7.02
C PHE A 20 14.88 9.98 -8.50
N ARG A 21 13.96 10.51 -9.33
CA ARG A 21 14.25 10.86 -10.73
C ARG A 21 15.27 11.99 -10.82
N THR A 22 15.18 12.98 -9.95
CA THR A 22 16.14 14.09 -9.86
C THR A 22 17.51 13.60 -9.36
N LEU A 23 17.56 12.74 -8.35
CA LEU A 23 18.80 12.11 -7.87
C LEU A 23 19.45 11.21 -8.93
N ALA A 24 18.65 10.45 -9.68
CA ALA A 24 19.14 9.63 -10.80
C ALA A 24 19.67 10.49 -11.97
N SER A 25 19.11 11.68 -12.18
CA SER A 25 19.65 12.63 -13.18
C SER A 25 20.98 13.28 -12.73
N SER A 26 21.15 13.49 -11.43
CA SER A 26 22.35 14.10 -10.83
C SER A 26 23.56 13.17 -10.81
N THR A 27 23.37 11.85 -10.86
CA THR A 27 24.45 10.85 -10.84
C THR A 27 25.04 10.57 -12.24
N GLY A 28 24.47 11.16 -13.29
CA GLY A 28 24.92 10.95 -14.68
C GLY A 28 26.03 11.90 -15.17
N THR A 29 26.46 12.90 -14.39
CA THR A 29 27.25 14.03 -14.90
C THR A 29 28.69 14.19 -14.42
N ASP A 30 29.23 13.36 -13.53
CA ASP A 30 30.61 13.56 -13.04
C ASP A 30 31.57 12.44 -13.48
N LYS A 31 32.13 12.60 -14.68
CA LYS A 31 33.16 11.72 -15.29
C LYS A 31 34.62 12.07 -14.93
N HIS A 32 34.88 12.80 -13.86
CA HIS A 32 36.26 13.18 -13.52
C HIS A 32 36.52 13.05 -12.00
N PHE A 33 36.83 11.84 -11.51
CA PHE A 33 37.74 11.52 -10.36
C PHE A 33 37.72 9.99 -10.05
N GLU A 34 38.31 9.17 -10.93
CA GLU A 34 37.94 7.75 -11.15
C GLU A 34 38.41 6.68 -10.13
N GLY A 35 39.10 7.01 -9.03
CA GLY A 35 39.60 5.99 -8.09
C GLY A 35 38.76 5.88 -6.81
N SER A 36 38.76 6.95 -6.02
CA SER A 36 38.07 7.01 -4.72
C SER A 36 36.61 7.46 -4.84
N ALA A 37 36.26 8.22 -5.89
CA ALA A 37 34.89 8.66 -6.10
C ALA A 37 33.98 7.52 -6.57
N ASN A 38 34.51 6.50 -7.28
CA ASN A 38 33.70 5.38 -7.76
C ASN A 38 33.13 4.53 -6.61
N ASN A 39 33.94 4.26 -5.57
CA ASN A 39 33.48 3.55 -4.38
C ASN A 39 32.51 4.41 -3.55
N PHE A 40 32.79 5.72 -3.42
CA PHE A 40 31.91 6.66 -2.72
C PHE A 40 30.54 6.83 -3.42
N ASN A 41 30.54 6.96 -4.75
CA ASN A 41 29.33 7.07 -5.56
C ASN A 41 28.49 5.79 -5.50
N ALA A 42 29.13 4.62 -5.51
CA ALA A 42 28.44 3.33 -5.35
C ALA A 42 27.79 3.21 -3.96
N GLN A 43 28.48 3.60 -2.89
CA GLN A 43 27.89 3.63 -1.54
C GLN A 43 26.71 4.60 -1.45
N LEU A 44 26.81 5.78 -2.07
CA LEU A 44 25.73 6.77 -2.08
C LEU A 44 24.48 6.24 -2.81
N ALA A 45 24.68 5.48 -3.90
CA ALA A 45 23.62 4.87 -4.69
C ALA A 45 22.88 3.72 -3.97
N ILE A 46 23.49 3.13 -2.93
CA ILE A 46 22.91 2.09 -2.08
C ILE A 46 22.27 2.70 -0.83
N ILE A 47 23.05 3.45 -0.06
CA ILE A 47 22.66 3.98 1.26
C ILE A 47 21.60 5.07 1.10
N GLY A 48 21.79 6.01 0.18
CA GLY A 48 20.91 7.18 0.02
C GLY A 48 19.45 6.78 -0.20
N PRO A 49 19.14 5.97 -1.24
CA PRO A 49 17.77 5.53 -1.48
C PRO A 49 17.19 4.65 -0.38
N THR A 50 18.00 3.80 0.23
CA THR A 50 17.57 2.94 1.34
C THR A 50 17.21 3.78 2.57
N GLN A 51 17.99 4.81 2.89
CA GLN A 51 17.74 5.74 4.00
C GLN A 51 16.43 6.51 3.81
N VAL A 52 16.25 7.11 2.63
CA VAL A 52 15.03 7.86 2.30
C VAL A 52 13.81 6.94 2.32
N GLY A 53 13.94 5.75 1.73
CA GLY A 53 12.91 4.71 1.76
C GLY A 53 12.51 4.29 3.17
N GLY A 54 13.50 4.06 4.03
CA GLY A 54 13.26 3.66 5.41
C GLY A 54 12.62 4.75 6.27
N LEU A 55 12.99 6.02 6.09
CA LEU A 55 12.36 7.16 6.79
C LEU A 55 10.90 7.35 6.36
N LEU A 56 10.62 7.27 5.06
CA LEU A 56 9.25 7.33 4.54
C LEU A 56 8.42 6.13 4.98
N SER A 57 9.03 4.94 5.05
CA SER A 57 8.42 3.75 5.62
C SER A 57 8.06 3.95 7.09
N ALA A 58 8.95 4.54 7.90
CA ALA A 58 8.72 4.87 9.29
C ALA A 58 7.54 5.85 9.48
N ALA A 59 7.50 6.93 8.69
CA ALA A 59 6.41 7.88 8.71
C ALA A 59 5.07 7.22 8.33
N SER A 60 5.09 6.35 7.32
CA SER A 60 3.92 5.59 6.87
C SER A 60 3.44 4.59 7.91
N PHE A 61 4.36 3.95 8.65
CA PHE A 61 4.03 3.09 9.78
C PHE A 61 3.36 3.85 10.92
N GLY A 62 3.86 5.05 11.26
CA GLY A 62 3.21 5.92 12.26
C GLY A 62 1.75 6.25 11.89
N CYS A 63 1.51 6.53 10.60
CA CYS A 63 0.16 6.73 10.10
C CYS A 63 -0.71 5.47 10.20
N LEU A 64 -0.14 4.30 9.88
CA LEU A 64 -0.82 3.01 9.98
C LEU A 64 -1.20 2.69 11.43
N ALA A 65 -0.30 2.95 12.38
CA ALA A 65 -0.55 2.78 13.81
C ALA A 65 -1.70 3.67 14.30
N CYS A 66 -1.73 4.95 13.91
CA CYS A 66 -2.85 5.84 14.19
C CYS A 66 -4.17 5.33 13.61
N GLN A 67 -4.16 4.85 12.36
CA GLN A 67 -5.35 4.28 11.72
C GLN A 67 -5.82 2.98 12.41
N SER A 68 -4.89 2.14 12.86
CA SER A 68 -5.19 0.92 13.64
C SER A 68 -5.82 1.27 14.99
N TYR A 69 -5.27 2.25 15.70
CA TYR A 69 -5.82 2.72 16.97
C TYR A 69 -7.26 3.24 16.80
N LEU A 70 -7.47 4.11 15.80
CA LEU A 70 -8.81 4.62 15.49
C LEU A 70 -9.79 3.51 15.13
N TYR A 71 -9.33 2.45 14.45
CA TYR A 71 -10.15 1.29 14.14
C TYR A 71 -10.64 0.60 15.42
N PHE A 72 -9.72 0.22 16.33
CA PHE A 72 -10.11 -0.48 17.56
C PHE A 72 -10.92 0.38 18.52
N ALA A 73 -10.65 1.68 18.59
CA ALA A 73 -11.41 2.60 19.43
C ALA A 73 -12.88 2.75 18.97
N ARG A 74 -13.14 2.66 17.65
CA ARG A 74 -14.46 2.97 17.08
C ARG A 74 -15.27 1.74 16.66
N PHE A 75 -14.62 0.63 16.28
CA PHE A 75 -15.28 -0.58 15.77
C PHE A 75 -15.23 -1.72 16.79
N THR A 76 -15.75 -1.48 18.00
CA THR A 76 -15.81 -2.51 19.06
C THR A 76 -16.73 -3.69 18.70
N SER A 77 -17.73 -3.48 17.83
CA SER A 77 -18.71 -4.49 17.42
C SER A 77 -18.40 -5.21 16.09
N ASP A 78 -17.31 -4.88 15.39
CA ASP A 78 -16.98 -5.56 14.13
C ASP A 78 -16.54 -7.01 14.39
N GLY A 79 -16.83 -7.89 13.43
CA GLY A 79 -16.60 -9.33 13.54
C GLY A 79 -15.12 -9.70 13.74
N PHE A 80 -14.88 -10.84 14.40
CA PHE A 80 -13.55 -11.33 14.77
C PHE A 80 -12.57 -11.33 13.59
N ALA A 81 -12.99 -11.82 12.41
CA ALA A 81 -12.14 -11.88 11.23
C ALA A 81 -11.50 -10.52 10.84
N LEU A 82 -12.27 -9.42 10.86
CA LEU A 82 -11.74 -8.10 10.52
C LEU A 82 -10.76 -7.59 11.58
N LYS A 83 -11.07 -7.81 12.86
CA LYS A 83 -10.18 -7.45 13.97
C LYS A 83 -8.87 -8.22 13.87
N THR A 84 -8.92 -9.52 13.59
CA THR A 84 -7.73 -10.35 13.38
C THR A 84 -6.91 -9.85 12.19
N THR A 85 -7.53 -9.50 11.05
CA THR A 85 -6.81 -8.94 9.90
C THR A 85 -6.11 -7.62 10.24
N VAL A 86 -6.80 -6.69 10.91
CA VAL A 86 -6.21 -5.40 11.31
C VAL A 86 -5.07 -5.62 12.30
N SER A 87 -5.26 -6.44 13.34
CA SER A 87 -4.20 -6.78 14.29
C SER A 87 -3.00 -7.45 13.62
N ALA A 88 -3.25 -8.42 12.73
CA ALA A 88 -2.18 -9.13 12.02
C ALA A 88 -1.34 -8.16 11.19
N ILE A 89 -1.97 -7.32 10.36
CA ILE A 89 -1.25 -6.33 9.54
C ILE A 89 -0.46 -5.36 10.40
N THR A 90 -1.04 -4.84 11.49
CA THR A 90 -0.33 -3.92 12.39
C THR A 90 0.90 -4.58 13.02
N LEU A 91 0.80 -5.84 13.46
CA LEU A 91 1.93 -6.57 14.05
C LEU A 91 3.02 -6.91 13.02
N ILE A 92 2.63 -7.35 11.82
CA ILE A 92 3.57 -7.63 10.73
C ILE A 92 4.31 -6.35 10.33
N GLN A 93 3.60 -5.23 10.23
CA GLN A 93 4.20 -3.94 9.89
C GLN A 93 5.09 -3.38 11.01
N LEU A 94 4.77 -3.65 12.28
CA LEU A 94 5.67 -3.35 13.39
C LEU A 94 6.98 -4.15 13.28
N GLY A 95 6.88 -5.45 12.97
CA GLY A 95 8.05 -6.29 12.72
C GLY A 95 8.88 -5.76 11.55
N GLN A 96 8.24 -5.41 10.44
CA GLN A 96 8.90 -4.83 9.27
C GLN A 96 9.60 -3.51 9.62
N PHE A 97 8.95 -2.65 10.41
CA PHE A 97 9.54 -1.40 10.88
C PHE A 97 10.80 -1.61 11.72
N ILE A 98 10.78 -2.56 12.67
CA ILE A 98 11.96 -2.92 13.47
C ILE A 98 13.09 -3.43 12.58
N CYS A 99 12.78 -4.30 11.62
CA CYS A 99 13.75 -4.82 10.66
C CYS A 99 14.37 -3.70 9.79
N VAL A 100 13.57 -2.74 9.35
CA VAL A 100 14.05 -1.58 8.58
C VAL A 100 14.98 -0.72 9.42
N ILE A 101 14.63 -0.41 10.68
CA ILE A 101 15.52 0.35 11.57
C ILE A 101 16.85 -0.37 11.74
N SER A 102 16.81 -1.67 12.02
CA SER A 102 18.03 -2.46 12.18
C SER A 102 18.86 -2.48 10.90
N THR A 103 18.22 -2.58 9.73
CA THR A 103 18.90 -2.55 8.43
C THR A 103 19.60 -1.22 8.20
N LEU A 104 18.92 -0.11 8.47
CA LEU A 104 19.51 1.24 8.36
C LEU A 104 20.68 1.40 9.32
N TRP A 105 20.53 0.96 10.57
CA TRP A 105 21.60 1.01 11.56
C TRP A 105 22.83 0.22 11.12
N THR A 106 22.66 -1.01 10.63
CA THR A 106 23.77 -1.83 10.14
C THR A 106 24.47 -1.15 8.96
N MET A 107 23.70 -0.73 7.95
CA MET A 107 24.20 -0.13 6.72
C MET A 107 24.89 1.23 6.93
N THR A 108 24.45 2.04 7.90
CA THR A 108 24.96 3.41 8.09
C THR A 108 25.95 3.56 9.24
N VAL A 109 25.74 2.83 10.33
CA VAL A 109 26.52 2.97 11.57
C VAL A 109 27.48 1.79 11.75
N SER A 110 26.99 0.55 11.69
CA SER A 110 27.83 -0.61 12.01
C SER A 110 28.90 -0.89 10.95
N THR A 111 28.59 -0.62 9.69
CA THR A 111 29.50 -0.78 8.55
C THR A 111 30.25 0.52 8.21
N TYR A 112 30.20 1.53 9.09
CA TYR A 112 30.86 2.80 8.83
C TYR A 112 32.38 2.62 8.66
N GLY A 113 32.90 3.05 7.50
CA GLY A 113 34.32 2.95 7.17
C GLY A 113 34.75 1.67 6.45
N ASP A 114 33.86 0.70 6.25
CA ASP A 114 34.16 -0.54 5.51
C ASP A 114 33.16 -0.78 4.36
N PRO A 115 33.44 -0.29 3.13
CA PRO A 115 32.57 -0.46 1.97
C PRO A 115 32.31 -1.92 1.60
N SER A 116 33.19 -2.85 2.00
CA SER A 116 33.10 -4.25 1.57
C SER A 116 31.85 -4.94 2.12
N GLN A 117 31.35 -4.54 3.30
CA GLN A 117 30.17 -5.19 3.89
C GLN A 117 28.84 -4.71 3.27
N LEU A 118 28.84 -3.65 2.45
CA LEU A 118 27.67 -3.26 1.66
C LEU A 118 27.44 -4.15 0.43
N SER A 119 28.41 -5.02 0.12
CA SER A 119 28.23 -6.05 -0.92
C SER A 119 27.25 -7.14 -0.50
N VAL A 120 26.83 -7.20 0.77
CA VAL A 120 25.86 -8.17 1.28
C VAL A 120 24.70 -7.44 1.96
N LEU A 121 23.47 -7.88 1.69
CA LEU A 121 22.29 -7.40 2.39
C LEU A 121 22.27 -7.94 3.84
N PRO A 122 22.04 -7.09 4.85
CA PRO A 122 21.87 -7.54 6.22
C PRO A 122 20.69 -8.50 6.32
N LEU A 123 20.78 -9.50 7.19
CA LEU A 123 19.70 -10.48 7.42
C LEU A 123 18.36 -9.81 7.75
N MET A 124 18.40 -8.68 8.46
CA MET A 124 17.20 -7.90 8.81
C MET A 124 16.54 -7.29 7.58
N ALA A 125 17.29 -6.99 6.53
CA ALA A 125 16.76 -6.52 5.26
C ALA A 125 15.94 -7.62 4.60
N ASP A 126 16.48 -8.85 4.53
CA ASP A 126 15.76 -10.00 3.96
C ASP A 126 14.51 -10.36 4.75
N LEU A 127 14.57 -10.29 6.08
CA LEU A 127 13.39 -10.49 6.93
C LEU A 127 12.34 -9.40 6.69
N SER A 128 12.76 -8.14 6.49
CA SER A 128 11.85 -7.06 6.13
C SER A 128 11.13 -7.31 4.80
N LEU A 129 11.82 -7.90 3.81
CA LEU A 129 11.23 -8.28 2.52
C LEU A 129 10.14 -9.35 2.72
N LEU A 130 10.42 -10.38 3.52
CA LEU A 130 9.45 -11.45 3.81
C LEU A 130 8.18 -10.91 4.49
N LEU A 131 8.35 -10.06 5.51
CA LEU A 131 7.22 -9.43 6.21
C LEU A 131 6.42 -8.51 5.28
N SER A 132 7.11 -7.75 4.42
CA SER A 132 6.48 -6.90 3.40
C SER A 132 5.61 -7.73 2.44
N GLY A 133 6.11 -8.88 2.01
CA GLY A 133 5.37 -9.79 1.12
C GLY A 133 4.11 -10.34 1.79
N PHE A 134 4.21 -10.66 3.07
CA PHE A 134 3.09 -11.19 3.83
C PHE A 134 1.98 -10.16 4.04
N THR A 135 2.33 -8.90 4.34
CA THR A 135 1.35 -7.80 4.41
C THR A 135 0.61 -7.60 3.10
N VAL A 136 1.35 -7.58 1.98
CA VAL A 136 0.76 -7.40 0.64
C VAL A 136 -0.15 -8.58 0.28
N PHE A 137 0.26 -9.81 0.61
CA PHE A 137 -0.54 -11.00 0.40
C PHE A 137 -1.87 -10.92 1.14
N ILE A 138 -1.86 -10.59 2.45
CA ILE A 138 -3.09 -10.44 3.24
C ILE A 138 -4.00 -9.36 2.65
N ALA A 139 -3.44 -8.22 2.24
CA ALA A 139 -4.21 -7.15 1.62
C ALA A 139 -4.85 -7.61 0.30
N GLN A 140 -4.12 -8.36 -0.53
CA GLN A 140 -4.63 -8.87 -1.80
C GLN A 140 -5.74 -9.90 -1.59
N SER A 141 -5.58 -10.84 -0.67
CA SER A 141 -6.63 -11.80 -0.33
C SER A 141 -7.89 -11.09 0.16
N PHE A 142 -7.73 -9.98 0.89
CA PHE A 142 -8.86 -9.15 1.32
C PHE A 142 -9.55 -8.44 0.14
N TYR A 143 -8.80 -7.91 -0.83
CA TYR A 143 -9.37 -7.34 -2.05
C TYR A 143 -10.06 -8.38 -2.93
N ALA A 144 -9.47 -9.57 -3.08
CA ALA A 144 -10.08 -10.70 -3.78
C ALA A 144 -11.41 -11.13 -3.13
N PHE A 145 -11.45 -11.21 -1.79
CA PHE A 145 -12.68 -11.49 -1.05
C PHE A 145 -13.78 -10.43 -1.29
N ARG A 146 -13.41 -9.15 -1.35
CA ARG A 146 -14.36 -8.08 -1.71
C ARG A 146 -14.85 -8.20 -3.14
N LEU A 147 -13.96 -8.49 -4.08
CA LEU A 147 -14.29 -8.71 -5.49
C LEU A 147 -15.25 -9.90 -5.65
N TRP A 148 -15.07 -10.98 -4.90
CA TRP A 148 -15.97 -12.13 -4.88
C TRP A 148 -17.38 -11.73 -4.43
N LYS A 149 -17.48 -11.03 -3.29
CA LYS A 149 -18.77 -10.52 -2.79
C LYS A 149 -19.47 -9.59 -3.78
N LEU A 150 -18.69 -8.82 -4.55
CA LEU A 150 -19.22 -7.86 -5.51
C LEU A 150 -19.74 -8.53 -6.79
N THR A 151 -18.91 -9.40 -7.37
CA THR A 151 -19.14 -10.04 -8.68
C THR A 151 -20.11 -11.22 -8.57
N ARG A 152 -20.20 -11.85 -7.39
CA ARG A 152 -20.88 -13.15 -7.16
C ARG A 152 -20.40 -14.27 -8.10
N SER A 153 -19.23 -14.11 -8.69
CA SER A 153 -18.52 -15.10 -9.50
C SER A 153 -17.20 -15.42 -8.83
N ILE A 154 -16.82 -16.70 -8.85
CA ILE A 154 -15.61 -17.18 -8.19
C ILE A 154 -14.37 -17.12 -9.09
N PHE A 155 -14.55 -17.06 -10.41
CA PHE A 155 -13.45 -17.15 -11.39
C PHE A 155 -12.43 -16.02 -11.25
N LEU A 156 -12.88 -14.76 -11.24
CA LEU A 156 -11.98 -13.59 -11.14
C LEU A 156 -11.21 -13.54 -9.81
N PRO A 157 -11.88 -13.67 -8.64
CA PRO A 157 -11.19 -13.68 -7.34
C PRO A 157 -10.18 -14.81 -7.20
N VAL A 158 -10.51 -16.03 -7.65
CA VAL A 158 -9.59 -17.18 -7.60
C VAL A 158 -8.39 -16.94 -8.50
N PHE A 159 -8.59 -16.39 -9.69
CA PHE A 159 -7.49 -16.03 -10.57
C PHE A 159 -6.55 -14.99 -9.96
N CYS A 160 -7.09 -13.92 -9.36
CA CYS A 160 -6.29 -12.92 -8.63
C CYS A 160 -5.54 -13.55 -7.44
N GLU A 161 -6.19 -14.42 -6.67
CA GLU A 161 -5.56 -15.08 -5.54
C GLU A 161 -4.42 -16.01 -5.98
N MET A 162 -4.60 -16.77 -7.06
CA MET A 162 -3.54 -17.62 -7.62
C MET A 162 -2.32 -16.79 -8.04
N ILE A 163 -2.52 -15.64 -8.70
CA ILE A 163 -1.41 -14.74 -9.06
C ILE A 163 -0.75 -14.16 -7.80
N SER A 164 -1.53 -13.81 -6.79
CA SER A 164 -1.01 -13.32 -5.49
C SER A 164 -0.12 -14.34 -4.81
N VAL A 165 -0.53 -15.61 -4.79
CA VAL A 165 0.26 -16.72 -4.26
C VAL A 165 1.56 -16.88 -5.03
N VAL A 166 1.52 -16.88 -6.37
CA VAL A 166 2.74 -16.96 -7.20
C VAL A 166 3.68 -15.79 -6.91
N ALA A 167 3.16 -14.57 -6.82
CA ALA A 167 3.96 -13.39 -6.49
C ALA A 167 4.57 -13.48 -5.07
N TYR A 168 3.83 -13.96 -4.09
CA TYR A 168 4.34 -14.16 -2.73
C TYR A 168 5.42 -15.25 -2.69
N THR A 169 5.19 -16.41 -3.30
CA THR A 169 6.18 -17.50 -3.38
C THR A 169 7.45 -17.04 -4.08
N SER A 170 7.35 -16.24 -5.15
CA SER A 170 8.52 -15.69 -5.83
C SER A 170 9.37 -14.81 -4.90
N MET A 171 8.73 -14.07 -3.99
CA MET A 171 9.40 -13.22 -3.02
C MET A 171 10.09 -14.04 -1.92
N VAL A 172 9.47 -15.13 -1.45
CA VAL A 172 10.10 -16.07 -0.52
C VAL A 172 11.33 -16.74 -1.13
N VAL A 173 11.24 -17.14 -2.40
CA VAL A 173 12.37 -17.70 -3.15
C VAL A 173 13.49 -16.66 -3.32
N LEU A 174 13.15 -15.40 -3.61
CA LEU A 174 14.13 -14.31 -3.69
C LEU A 174 14.84 -14.08 -2.35
N SER A 175 14.08 -13.98 -1.25
CA SER A 175 14.65 -13.76 0.08
C SER A 175 15.53 -14.92 0.55
N SER A 176 15.13 -16.17 0.29
CA SER A 176 15.98 -17.33 0.62
C SER A 176 17.28 -17.38 -0.18
N ARG A 177 17.23 -17.00 -1.47
CA ARG A 177 18.42 -16.87 -2.31
C ARG A 177 19.30 -15.69 -1.88
N ALA A 178 18.71 -14.58 -1.43
CA ALA A 178 19.46 -13.41 -0.95
C ALA A 178 20.31 -13.76 0.29
N ILE A 179 19.75 -14.51 1.25
CA ILE A 179 20.46 -14.96 2.47
C ILE A 179 21.69 -15.81 2.14
N SER A 180 21.66 -16.56 1.03
CA SER A 180 22.73 -17.50 0.66
C SER A 180 23.86 -16.87 -0.15
N MET A 181 23.77 -15.57 -0.46
CA MET A 181 24.67 -14.90 -1.41
C MET A 181 25.67 -13.98 -0.70
N THR A 182 26.89 -13.94 -1.25
CA THR A 182 28.00 -13.12 -0.75
C THR A 182 28.21 -11.83 -1.53
N ASP A 183 27.53 -11.65 -2.67
CA ASP A 183 27.60 -10.42 -3.47
C ASP A 183 26.23 -10.04 -4.05
N LEU A 184 25.84 -8.81 -3.77
CA LEU A 184 24.55 -8.22 -4.05
C LEU A 184 24.38 -7.88 -5.54
N THR A 185 25.44 -7.42 -6.19
CA THR A 185 25.41 -7.11 -7.62
C THR A 185 25.24 -8.38 -8.46
N THR A 186 25.96 -9.44 -8.12
CA THR A 186 25.81 -10.76 -8.74
C THR A 186 24.42 -11.35 -8.49
N PHE A 187 23.87 -11.17 -7.28
CA PHE A 187 22.51 -11.57 -6.97
C PHE A 187 21.47 -10.85 -7.86
N ILE A 188 21.50 -9.51 -7.94
CA ILE A 188 20.54 -8.73 -8.74
C ILE A 188 20.61 -9.13 -10.22
N ASN A 189 21.82 -9.32 -10.75
CA ASN A 189 22.00 -9.72 -12.14
C ASN A 189 21.48 -11.14 -12.40
N SER A 190 21.76 -12.10 -11.52
CA SER A 190 21.28 -13.49 -11.68
C SER A 190 19.78 -13.63 -11.48
N GLN A 191 19.18 -12.86 -10.57
CA GLN A 191 17.75 -12.93 -10.24
C GLN A 191 16.90 -11.91 -10.99
N THR A 192 17.46 -11.16 -11.95
CA THR A 192 16.75 -10.10 -12.69
C THR A 192 15.41 -10.58 -13.24
N VAL A 193 15.37 -11.77 -13.85
CA VAL A 193 14.16 -12.31 -14.45
C VAL A 193 13.09 -12.58 -13.40
N LEU A 194 13.46 -13.18 -12.27
CA LEU A 194 12.53 -13.48 -11.18
C LEU A 194 12.02 -12.21 -10.49
N ILE A 195 12.89 -11.22 -10.26
CA ILE A 195 12.50 -9.92 -9.72
C ILE A 195 11.51 -9.24 -10.67
N ALA A 196 11.82 -9.13 -11.95
CA ALA A 196 10.94 -8.51 -12.95
C ALA A 196 9.60 -9.25 -13.06
N LEU A 197 9.62 -10.58 -13.14
CA LEU A 197 8.40 -11.40 -13.19
C LEU A 197 7.53 -11.21 -11.93
N SER A 198 8.13 -11.12 -10.74
CA SER A 198 7.39 -10.91 -9.50
C SER A 198 6.62 -9.57 -9.49
N TRP A 199 7.28 -8.49 -9.91
CA TRP A 199 6.66 -7.16 -9.99
C TRP A 199 5.61 -7.07 -11.10
N MET A 200 5.86 -7.69 -12.26
CA MET A 200 4.89 -7.75 -13.35
C MET A 200 3.66 -8.58 -12.95
N ALA A 201 3.85 -9.74 -12.31
CA ALA A 201 2.75 -10.57 -11.83
C ALA A 201 1.86 -9.80 -10.84
N ARG A 202 2.46 -9.01 -9.94
CA ARG A 202 1.70 -8.12 -9.04
C ARG A 202 0.94 -7.05 -9.80
N GLY A 203 1.59 -6.36 -10.73
CA GLY A 203 0.94 -5.35 -11.57
C GLY A 203 -0.27 -5.92 -12.33
N VAL A 204 -0.14 -7.12 -12.89
CA VAL A 204 -1.25 -7.82 -13.57
C VAL A 204 -2.37 -8.18 -12.60
N CYS A 205 -2.04 -8.64 -11.39
CA CYS A 205 -3.02 -8.95 -10.36
C CYS A 205 -3.84 -7.71 -9.95
N ASP A 206 -3.16 -6.59 -9.75
CA ASP A 206 -3.79 -5.32 -9.35
C ASP A 206 -4.63 -4.73 -10.47
N LEU A 207 -4.16 -4.80 -11.72
CA LEU A 207 -4.93 -4.40 -12.90
C LEU A 207 -6.18 -5.27 -13.06
N THR A 208 -6.04 -6.60 -12.91
CA THR A 208 -7.17 -7.53 -13.03
C THR A 208 -8.21 -7.26 -11.94
N THR A 209 -7.76 -7.02 -10.71
CA THR A 209 -8.64 -6.64 -9.59
C THR A 209 -9.33 -5.31 -9.87
N THR A 210 -8.59 -4.30 -10.34
CA THR A 210 -9.13 -2.97 -10.68
C THR A 210 -10.19 -3.07 -11.77
N VAL A 211 -9.88 -3.74 -12.90
CA VAL A 211 -10.81 -3.93 -14.02
C VAL A 211 -12.03 -4.73 -13.57
N GLY A 212 -11.85 -5.78 -12.77
CA GLY A 212 -12.94 -6.59 -12.23
C GLY A 212 -13.91 -5.81 -11.36
N VAL A 213 -13.37 -4.98 -10.46
CA VAL A 213 -14.16 -4.10 -9.59
C VAL A 213 -14.88 -3.02 -10.43
N ALA A 214 -14.21 -2.43 -11.41
CA ALA A 214 -14.76 -1.36 -12.26
C ALA A 214 -15.89 -1.90 -13.17
N TRP A 215 -15.68 -3.06 -13.78
CA TRP A 215 -16.68 -3.72 -14.61
C TRP A 215 -17.94 -4.10 -13.81
N SER A 216 -17.74 -4.64 -12.61
CA SER A 216 -18.84 -4.99 -11.71
C SER A 216 -19.66 -3.76 -11.29
N LEU A 217 -19.00 -2.62 -11.07
CA LEU A 217 -19.67 -1.35 -10.78
C LEU A 217 -20.48 -0.84 -11.97
N LYS A 218 -19.92 -0.88 -13.18
CA LYS A 218 -20.62 -0.47 -14.40
C LYS A 218 -21.89 -1.30 -14.60
N LYS A 219 -21.81 -2.62 -14.41
CA LYS A 219 -22.96 -3.53 -14.53
C LYS A 219 -24.06 -3.22 -13.52
N ARG A 220 -23.70 -2.94 -12.26
CA ARG A 220 -24.67 -2.56 -11.22
C ARG A 220 -25.34 -1.21 -11.47
N ARG A 221 -24.58 -0.20 -11.91
CA ARG A 221 -25.11 1.14 -12.26
C ARG A 221 -26.13 1.11 -13.39
N VAL A 222 -25.94 0.22 -14.38
CA VAL A 222 -26.93 0.02 -15.46
C VAL A 222 -28.22 -0.63 -14.92
N SER A 223 -28.13 -1.42 -13.86
CA SER A 223 -29.29 -2.08 -13.24
C SER A 223 -30.04 -1.20 -12.23
N ASP A 224 -29.33 -0.33 -11.50
CA ASP A 224 -29.86 0.51 -10.43
C ASP A 224 -29.42 1.97 -10.64
N PHE A 225 -30.21 2.72 -11.41
CA PHE A 225 -29.88 4.11 -11.77
C PHE A 225 -30.02 5.12 -10.63
N ASN A 226 -30.72 4.79 -9.53
CA ASN A 226 -31.24 5.80 -8.61
C ASN A 226 -30.73 5.78 -7.16
N THR A 227 -29.79 4.89 -6.78
CA THR A 227 -29.26 4.89 -5.40
C THR A 227 -27.76 4.60 -5.35
N VAL A 228 -26.93 5.60 -5.02
CA VAL A 228 -25.53 5.36 -4.64
C VAL A 228 -25.50 4.76 -3.24
N THR A 229 -25.14 3.50 -3.15
CA THR A 229 -25.11 2.75 -1.89
C THR A 229 -23.76 2.91 -1.17
N MET A 230 -23.72 2.55 0.11
CA MET A 230 -22.47 2.44 0.89
C MET A 230 -21.46 1.49 0.20
N VAL A 231 -21.97 0.47 -0.49
CA VAL A 231 -21.17 -0.50 -1.24
C VAL A 231 -20.46 0.19 -2.40
N ASP A 232 -21.14 1.07 -3.15
CA ASP A 232 -20.53 1.80 -4.28
C ASP A 232 -19.37 2.69 -3.84
N ARG A 233 -19.49 3.35 -2.68
CA ARG A 233 -18.36 4.08 -2.12
C ARG A 233 -17.21 3.14 -1.79
N LEU A 234 -17.43 2.04 -1.09
CA LEU A 234 -16.35 1.08 -0.80
C LEU A 234 -15.67 0.52 -2.07
N ILE A 235 -16.40 0.43 -3.17
CA ILE A 235 -15.89 0.02 -4.49
C ILE A 235 -14.97 1.10 -5.07
N TYR A 236 -15.39 2.36 -5.14
CA TYR A 236 -14.54 3.47 -5.61
C TYR A 236 -13.21 3.53 -4.85
N TRP A 237 -13.28 3.27 -3.56
CA TRP A 237 -12.13 3.26 -2.67
C TRP A 237 -11.18 2.10 -3.00
N THR A 238 -11.74 0.92 -3.23
CA THR A 238 -10.97 -0.25 -3.63
C THR A 238 -10.30 -0.02 -4.99
N LEU A 239 -10.98 0.66 -5.92
CA LEU A 239 -10.43 1.06 -7.22
C LEU A 239 -9.26 2.03 -7.07
N GLU A 240 -9.42 3.09 -6.28
CA GLU A 240 -8.37 4.07 -6.03
C GLU A 240 -7.12 3.39 -5.46
N THR A 241 -7.29 2.52 -4.46
CA THR A 241 -6.17 1.79 -3.86
C THR A 241 -5.50 0.81 -4.82
N ALA A 242 -6.27 0.09 -5.63
CA ALA A 242 -5.73 -0.87 -6.59
C ALA A 242 -5.01 -0.19 -7.77
N LEU A 243 -5.46 1.00 -8.16
CA LEU A 243 -4.77 1.85 -9.15
C LEU A 243 -3.43 2.35 -8.63
N ILE A 244 -3.38 2.85 -7.39
CA ILE A 244 -2.12 3.24 -6.73
C ILE A 244 -1.14 2.07 -6.72
N ASN A 245 -1.63 0.88 -6.39
CA ASN A 245 -0.82 -0.33 -6.33
C ASN A 245 -0.26 -0.75 -7.70
N SER A 246 -1.09 -0.68 -8.74
CA SER A 246 -0.69 -0.95 -10.12
C SER A 246 0.39 0.02 -10.59
N LEU A 247 0.24 1.32 -10.29
CA LEU A 247 1.21 2.36 -10.65
C LEU A 247 2.56 2.12 -9.97
N ILE A 248 2.57 1.80 -8.67
CA ILE A 248 3.80 1.50 -7.93
C ILE A 248 4.51 0.28 -8.53
N SER A 249 3.76 -0.77 -8.87
CA SER A 249 4.34 -1.97 -9.50
C SER A 249 4.97 -1.65 -10.87
N ILE A 250 4.31 -0.83 -11.70
CA ILE A 250 4.83 -0.42 -13.00
C ILE A 250 6.08 0.46 -12.84
N VAL A 251 6.01 1.49 -12.00
CA VAL A 251 7.13 2.41 -11.76
C VAL A 251 8.34 1.65 -11.20
N THR A 252 8.13 0.74 -10.24
CA THR A 252 9.21 -0.05 -9.66
C THR A 252 9.83 -1.00 -10.68
N THR A 253 9.02 -1.60 -11.56
CA THR A 253 9.53 -2.44 -12.66
C THR A 253 10.39 -1.63 -13.63
N ILE A 254 9.94 -0.43 -14.02
CA ILE A 254 10.69 0.47 -14.91
C ILE A 254 12.01 0.89 -14.26
N LEU A 255 11.98 1.32 -13.00
CA LEU A 255 13.17 1.70 -12.25
C LEU A 255 14.17 0.54 -12.13
N PHE A 256 13.67 -0.66 -11.86
CA PHE A 256 14.50 -1.85 -11.77
C PHE A 256 15.17 -2.19 -13.11
N VAL A 257 14.44 -2.14 -14.22
CA VAL A 257 14.99 -2.47 -15.55
C VAL A 257 16.01 -1.42 -16.01
N LEU A 258 15.72 -0.13 -15.78
CA LEU A 258 16.58 0.96 -16.24
C LEU A 258 17.82 1.16 -15.37
N GLN A 259 17.73 0.93 -14.05
CA GLN A 259 18.72 1.34 -13.07
C GLN A 259 18.97 0.27 -12.00
N LYS A 260 19.31 -0.96 -12.42
CA LYS A 260 19.53 -2.13 -11.53
C LYS A 260 20.50 -1.88 -10.38
N GLN A 261 21.55 -1.08 -10.63
CA GLN A 261 22.62 -0.79 -9.66
C GLN A 261 22.23 0.33 -8.67
N ASN A 262 21.19 1.11 -8.96
CA ASN A 262 20.71 2.14 -8.05
C ASN A 262 19.59 1.55 -7.18
N PHE A 263 19.77 1.56 -5.86
CA PHE A 263 18.86 0.92 -4.89
C PHE A 263 17.54 1.68 -4.68
N VAL A 264 17.19 2.54 -5.62
CA VAL A 264 15.90 3.25 -5.64
C VAL A 264 14.73 2.26 -5.62
N TRP A 265 14.82 1.18 -6.40
CA TRP A 265 13.80 0.14 -6.41
C TRP A 265 13.64 -0.52 -5.02
N PHE A 266 14.74 -0.66 -4.27
CA PHE A 266 14.73 -1.20 -2.91
C PHE A 266 14.10 -0.21 -1.92
N GLY A 267 14.44 1.07 -2.01
CA GLY A 267 13.81 2.12 -1.20
C GLY A 267 12.28 2.18 -1.38
N VAL A 268 11.80 2.07 -2.62
CA VAL A 268 10.35 1.99 -2.91
C VAL A 268 9.73 0.73 -2.31
N LEU A 269 10.43 -0.40 -2.38
CA LEU A 269 10.00 -1.67 -1.78
C LEU A 269 9.79 -1.54 -0.26
N LEU A 270 10.66 -0.81 0.45
CA LEU A 270 10.51 -0.60 1.90
C LEU A 270 9.24 0.19 2.27
N ILE A 271 8.85 1.15 1.43
CA ILE A 271 7.66 2.00 1.65
C ILE A 271 6.37 1.25 1.31
N TRP A 272 6.41 0.46 0.24
CA TRP A 272 5.28 -0.24 -0.37
C TRP A 272 4.30 -0.94 0.60
N PRO A 273 4.74 -1.85 1.50
CA PRO A 273 3.80 -2.59 2.36
C PRO A 273 3.03 -1.65 3.30
N ASN A 274 3.66 -0.55 3.73
CA ASN A 274 3.01 0.45 4.58
C ASN A 274 1.96 1.23 3.79
N VAL A 275 2.21 1.55 2.53
CA VAL A 275 1.20 2.18 1.66
C VAL A 275 -0.01 1.26 1.48
N VAL A 276 0.23 -0.01 1.15
CA VAL A 276 -0.84 -1.02 0.98
C VAL A 276 -1.66 -1.18 2.27
N GLY A 277 -0.99 -1.31 3.42
CA GLY A 277 -1.66 -1.42 4.72
C GLY A 277 -2.48 -0.18 5.08
N ASN A 278 -1.95 1.02 4.84
CA ASN A 278 -2.68 2.27 5.07
C ASN A 278 -3.89 2.42 4.14
N CYS A 279 -3.76 2.06 2.87
CA CYS A 279 -4.85 2.05 1.90
C CYS A 279 -6.00 1.14 2.36
N LEU A 280 -5.66 -0.05 2.85
CA LEU A 280 -6.61 -1.00 3.41
C LEU A 280 -7.33 -0.45 4.65
N PHE A 281 -6.57 0.08 5.63
CA PHE A 281 -7.14 0.62 6.86
C PHE A 281 -7.99 1.87 6.60
N ALA A 282 -7.59 2.73 5.65
CA ALA A 282 -8.37 3.88 5.24
C ALA A 282 -9.73 3.44 4.67
N SER A 283 -9.73 2.38 3.85
CA SER A 283 -10.96 1.78 3.31
C SER A 283 -11.87 1.21 4.40
N LEU A 284 -11.31 0.62 5.46
CA LEU A 284 -12.07 0.11 6.60
C LEU A 284 -12.64 1.26 7.45
N ASN A 285 -11.79 2.20 7.86
CA ASN A 285 -12.14 3.30 8.76
C ASN A 285 -13.19 4.24 8.17
N ARG A 286 -13.22 4.42 6.84
CA ARG A 286 -14.24 5.25 6.19
C ARG A 286 -15.64 4.64 6.16
N ARG A 287 -15.82 3.36 6.50
CA ARG A 287 -17.16 2.77 6.71
C ARG A 287 -17.94 3.54 7.78
N LEU A 288 -17.26 4.07 8.80
CA LEU A 288 -17.88 4.80 9.90
C LEU A 288 -18.46 6.15 9.47
N LEU A 289 -17.71 6.95 8.72
CA LEU A 289 -18.15 8.28 8.28
C LEU A 289 -19.49 8.17 7.53
N LEU A 290 -19.64 7.13 6.71
CA LEU A 290 -20.87 6.88 5.96
C LEU A 290 -22.04 6.47 6.86
N GLN A 291 -21.79 5.73 7.94
CA GLN A 291 -22.81 5.38 8.93
C GLN A 291 -23.23 6.60 9.76
N GLU A 292 -22.28 7.46 10.16
CA GLU A 292 -22.53 8.70 10.91
C GLU A 292 -23.29 9.73 10.05
N THR A 293 -22.85 9.99 8.82
CA THR A 293 -23.56 10.90 7.90
C THR A 293 -24.99 10.41 7.65
N ARG A 294 -25.22 9.10 7.52
CA ARG A 294 -26.56 8.55 7.34
C ARG A 294 -27.44 8.68 8.58
N ARG A 295 -26.88 8.47 9.78
CA ARG A 295 -27.60 8.70 11.04
C ARG A 295 -27.98 10.16 11.21
N ALA A 296 -27.09 11.09 10.86
CA ALA A 296 -27.36 12.53 10.88
C ALA A 296 -28.45 12.92 9.88
N SER A 297 -28.34 12.52 8.60
CA SER A 297 -29.35 12.82 7.58
C SER A 297 -30.71 12.14 7.86
N GLY A 298 -30.72 10.93 8.43
CA GLY A 298 -31.95 10.28 8.89
C GLY A 298 -32.61 11.03 10.06
N GLY A 299 -31.81 11.55 10.99
CA GLY A 299 -32.28 12.39 12.08
C GLY A 299 -32.86 13.73 11.61
N ASP A 300 -32.27 14.35 10.60
CA ASP A 300 -32.78 15.60 10.02
C ASP A 300 -34.09 15.41 9.25
N ILE A 301 -34.24 14.30 8.51
CA ILE A 301 -35.50 13.96 7.84
C ILE A 301 -36.61 13.68 8.88
N GLN A 302 -36.29 12.98 9.96
CA GLN A 302 -37.24 12.73 11.06
C GLN A 302 -37.65 14.03 11.76
N ARG A 303 -36.72 14.96 12.00
CA ARG A 303 -37.01 16.28 12.58
C ARG A 303 -37.84 17.15 11.64
N ARG A 304 -37.58 17.12 10.33
CA ARG A 304 -38.34 17.90 9.34
C ARG A 304 -39.75 17.34 9.11
N GLY A 305 -39.92 16.03 9.16
CA GLY A 305 -41.23 15.36 9.17
C GLY A 305 -42.04 15.65 10.43
N SER A 306 -41.38 15.64 11.61
CA SER A 306 -42.03 16.01 12.87
C SER A 306 -42.46 17.48 12.88
N SER A 307 -41.65 18.40 12.35
CA SER A 307 -42.00 19.84 12.29
C SER A 307 -43.10 20.15 11.28
N SER A 308 -43.26 19.36 10.22
CA SER A 308 -44.36 19.54 9.24
C SER A 308 -45.70 19.05 9.76
N ASN A 309 -45.70 17.99 10.59
CA ASN A 309 -46.93 17.50 11.24
C ASN A 309 -47.43 18.40 12.38
N THR A 310 -46.58 19.29 12.94
CA THR A 310 -46.99 20.22 14.01
C THR A 310 -47.63 21.52 13.48
N ILE A 311 -47.53 21.83 12.18
CA ILE A 311 -48.03 23.11 11.62
C ILE A 311 -49.48 23.02 11.09
N CYS A 312 -50.10 21.83 11.02
CA CYS A 312 -51.42 21.65 10.38
C CYS A 312 -52.64 21.52 11.34
N PHE A 313 -52.52 21.87 12.62
CA PHE A 313 -53.64 21.85 13.57
C PHE A 313 -53.77 23.18 14.35
N ARG A 314 -53.97 24.31 13.64
CA ARG A 314 -54.54 25.51 14.26
C ARG A 314 -55.22 26.43 13.24
N ALA A 315 -56.27 25.92 12.60
CA ALA A 315 -57.27 26.77 11.95
C ALA A 315 -58.62 26.05 12.01
N GLY A 316 -59.54 26.56 12.82
CA GLY A 316 -60.94 26.12 12.79
C GLY A 316 -61.61 25.88 14.15
N ALA A 317 -61.77 26.94 14.95
CA ALA A 317 -62.86 27.08 15.94
C ALA A 317 -62.90 28.57 16.33
N THR A 318 -63.99 29.33 16.27
CA THR A 318 -65.41 29.09 15.95
C THR A 318 -66.04 30.49 15.79
N GLN A 319 -66.94 30.65 14.82
CA GLN A 319 -67.93 31.74 14.78
C GLN A 319 -69.07 31.41 15.76
N SER A 320 -69.43 32.37 16.61
CA SER A 320 -70.81 32.82 16.89
C SER A 320 -70.77 33.93 17.93
#